data_AF-A0A2N9HY00-F1
#
_entry.id   AF-A0A2N9HY00-F1
#
_cell.length_a   1.000
_cell.length_b   1.000
_cell.length_c   1.000
_cell.angle_alpha   90.00
_cell.angle_beta   90.00
_cell.angle_gamma   90.00
#
_symmetry.space_group_name_H-M   'P 1'
#
loop_
_entity.id
_entity.type
_entity.pdbx_description
1 polymer ?
#
loop_
_entity_poly.entity_id
_entity_poly.type
_entity_poly.pdbx_seq_one_letter_code
_entity_poly.pdbx_strand_id
1 'polypeptide(L)'
;MASSSSLNTQEAIDLNDAPSVMQVPTAMPEVWRPYFLSPNGPVSVTDSVMLNGVIATAVAAGLCTPEDGKCVASVSNMGRCLHVRNHEVRALHSQVTILQRLLKESKKKVGEVKKENKRLKMLVDSYADDLVTRSTE
;
A
#
# COMPACT_ATOMS: atom_id res chain seq x y z
N MET A 1 -20.99 26.85 -19.62
CA MET A 1 -19.69 26.43 -19.07
C MET A 1 -19.77 26.59 -17.56
N ALA A 2 -19.87 25.48 -16.82
CA ALA A 2 -19.89 25.48 -15.37
C ALA A 2 -18.64 24.75 -14.91
N SER A 3 -17.71 25.48 -14.29
CA SER A 3 -16.51 24.92 -13.68
C SER A 3 -16.81 24.69 -12.19
N SER A 4 -16.88 23.44 -11.77
CA SER A 4 -16.91 23.07 -10.36
C SER A 4 -15.48 22.78 -9.90
N SER A 5 -14.99 23.69 -9.04
CA SER A 5 -13.75 23.56 -8.28
C SER A 5 -13.96 22.53 -7.16
N SER A 6 -13.21 21.43 -7.18
CA SER A 6 -13.19 20.48 -6.05
C SER A 6 -12.14 20.95 -5.04
N LEU A 7 -12.64 21.47 -3.91
CA LEU A 7 -11.88 21.77 -2.71
C LEU A 7 -11.30 20.45 -2.15
N ASN A 8 -10.00 20.24 -2.38
CA ASN A 8 -9.23 19.16 -1.79
C ASN A 8 -8.78 19.59 -0.38
N THR A 9 -9.59 19.28 0.64
CA THR A 9 -9.12 19.23 2.03
C THR A 9 -8.65 17.82 2.33
N GLN A 10 -7.47 17.46 1.82
CA GLN A 10 -6.72 16.33 2.35
C GLN A 10 -6.19 16.79 3.72
N GLU A 11 -6.89 16.43 4.78
CA GLU A 11 -6.31 16.42 6.13
C GLU A 11 -5.14 15.43 6.10
N ALA A 12 -3.95 15.96 5.88
CA ALA A 12 -2.70 15.21 5.93
C ALA A 12 -2.43 14.93 7.41
N ILE A 13 -2.64 13.67 7.82
CA ILE A 13 -2.32 13.22 9.17
C ILE A 13 -0.78 13.10 9.23
N ASP A 14 -0.14 14.07 9.87
CA ASP A 14 1.30 14.04 10.16
C ASP A 14 1.59 13.01 11.27
N LEU A 15 2.46 12.05 10.95
CA LEU A 15 2.86 10.96 11.86
C LEU A 15 3.94 11.38 12.86
N ASN A 16 4.44 12.62 12.79
CA ASN A 16 5.45 13.16 13.72
C ASN A 16 4.87 14.13 14.75
N ASP A 17 3.58 14.45 14.69
CA ASP A 17 2.93 15.30 15.66
C ASP A 17 2.73 14.51 16.97
N ALA A 18 3.74 14.57 17.84
CA ALA A 18 3.67 13.97 19.16
C ALA A 18 2.59 14.74 19.95
N PRO A 19 1.58 14.06 20.53
CA PRO A 19 0.54 14.75 21.27
C PRO A 19 1.20 15.45 22.46
N SER A 20 1.24 16.78 22.40
CA SER A 20 1.67 17.62 23.52
C SER A 20 0.91 17.17 24.77
N VAL A 21 1.69 16.76 25.78
CA VAL A 21 1.33 16.46 27.16
C VAL A 21 -0.17 16.61 27.41
N MET A 22 -0.91 15.50 27.32
CA MET A 22 -2.32 15.48 27.67
C MET A 22 -2.47 16.01 29.10
N GLN A 23 -3.00 17.23 29.17
CA GLN A 23 -3.61 17.78 30.36
C GLN A 23 -4.64 16.76 30.84
N VAL A 24 -4.38 16.17 32.00
CA VAL A 24 -5.24 15.14 32.61
C VAL A 24 -6.66 15.69 32.69
N PRO A 25 -7.65 15.11 31.98
CA PRO A 25 -9.04 15.42 32.25
C PRO A 25 -9.39 14.75 33.58
N THR A 26 -9.46 15.54 34.65
CA THR A 26 -9.86 15.10 36.01
C THR A 26 -11.31 14.60 36.10
N ALA A 27 -12.01 14.42 34.99
CA ALA A 27 -13.32 13.78 34.96
C ALA A 27 -13.40 12.83 33.76
N MET A 28 -13.32 11.53 34.04
CA MET A 28 -13.63 10.47 33.07
C MET A 28 -15.09 10.63 32.61
N PRO A 29 -15.39 10.56 31.31
CA PRO A 29 -16.78 10.60 30.85
C PRO A 29 -17.51 9.35 31.37
N GLU A 30 -18.57 9.59 32.12
CA GLU A 30 -19.38 8.64 32.89
C GLU A 30 -20.22 7.68 32.01
N VAL A 31 -19.82 7.45 30.76
CA VAL A 31 -20.70 6.90 29.72
C VAL A 31 -20.80 5.37 29.78
N TRP A 32 -19.88 4.68 30.47
CA TRP A 32 -19.85 3.21 30.46
C TRP A 32 -19.49 2.60 31.81
N ARG A 33 -20.28 2.91 32.84
CA ARG A 33 -20.42 2.00 33.97
C ARG A 33 -21.69 1.18 33.73
N PRO A 34 -21.60 -0.12 33.39
CA PRO A 34 -22.78 -0.97 33.32
C PRO A 34 -23.36 -1.06 34.73
N TYR A 35 -24.45 -0.33 34.97
CA TYR A 35 -25.18 -0.44 36.23
C TYR A 35 -26.13 -1.63 36.11
N PHE A 36 -25.80 -2.72 36.80
CA PHE A 36 -26.75 -3.81 37.01
C PHE A 36 -27.76 -3.35 38.06
N LEU A 37 -29.05 -3.36 37.73
CA LEU A 37 -30.12 -2.97 38.66
C LEU A 37 -30.23 -3.92 39.87
N SER A 38 -29.57 -5.07 39.85
CA SER A 38 -29.49 -5.99 40.98
C SER A 38 -28.18 -6.80 40.95
N PRO A 39 -27.32 -6.72 41.98
CA PRO A 39 -26.10 -7.52 42.05
C PRO A 39 -26.33 -8.99 42.46
N ASN A 40 -27.56 -9.39 42.82
CA ASN A 40 -27.86 -10.70 43.41
C ASN A 40 -28.96 -11.51 42.69
N GLY A 41 -29.39 -11.09 41.49
CA GLY A 41 -30.36 -11.81 40.67
C GLY A 41 -29.74 -12.35 39.37
N PRO A 42 -30.30 -13.40 38.75
CA PRO A 42 -29.86 -13.86 37.43
C PRO A 42 -30.02 -12.73 36.41
N VAL A 43 -28.91 -12.31 35.79
CA VAL A 43 -28.87 -11.24 34.78
C VAL A 43 -29.75 -11.66 33.59
N SER A 44 -30.84 -10.91 33.36
CA SER A 44 -31.78 -11.19 32.27
C SER A 44 -31.47 -10.32 31.06
N VAL A 45 -31.82 -10.78 29.85
CA VAL A 45 -31.53 -10.10 28.57
C VAL A 45 -32.09 -8.66 28.53
N THR A 46 -33.10 -8.36 29.34
CA THR A 46 -33.72 -7.03 29.45
C THR A 46 -32.91 -6.01 30.26
N ASP A 47 -31.88 -6.45 30.99
CA ASP A 47 -31.07 -5.58 31.86
C ASP A 47 -29.79 -5.05 31.18
N SER A 48 -29.54 -5.43 29.91
CA SER A 48 -28.40 -4.97 29.14
C SER A 48 -28.77 -3.84 28.17
N VAL A 49 -27.99 -2.74 28.21
CA VAL A 49 -28.11 -1.61 27.26
C VAL A 49 -27.71 -2.02 25.82
N MET A 50 -27.10 -3.21 25.66
CA MET A 50 -26.74 -3.76 24.36
C MET A 50 -27.91 -4.49 23.70
N LEU A 51 -28.39 -3.97 22.57
CA LEU A 51 -29.52 -4.50 21.79
C LEU A 51 -29.28 -5.91 21.22
N ASN A 52 -28.03 -6.39 21.20
CA ASN A 52 -27.67 -7.74 20.71
C ASN A 52 -27.33 -8.65 21.91
N GLY A 53 -28.25 -9.57 22.22
CA GLY A 53 -28.12 -10.50 23.35
C GLY A 53 -26.87 -11.39 23.31
N VAL A 54 -26.32 -11.68 22.12
CA VAL A 54 -25.09 -12.47 21.98
C VAL A 54 -23.87 -11.68 22.46
N ILE A 55 -23.78 -10.40 22.10
CA ILE A 55 -22.68 -9.51 22.51
C ILE A 55 -22.81 -9.19 24.01
N ALA A 56 -24.03 -8.95 24.49
CA ALA A 56 -24.29 -8.73 25.91
C ALA A 56 -23.84 -9.92 26.78
N THR A 57 -24.17 -11.14 26.37
CA THR A 57 -23.75 -12.37 27.07
C THR A 57 -22.24 -12.56 27.01
N ALA A 58 -21.62 -12.30 25.85
CA ALA A 58 -20.17 -12.40 25.69
C ALA A 58 -19.42 -11.38 26.56
N VAL A 59 -19.87 -10.13 26.62
CA VAL A 59 -19.28 -9.09 27.49
C VAL A 59 -19.49 -9.42 28.97
N ALA A 60 -20.70 -9.85 29.38
CA ALA A 60 -20.99 -10.25 30.77
C ALA A 60 -20.17 -11.48 31.22
N ALA A 61 -19.88 -12.40 30.29
CA ALA A 61 -19.00 -13.55 30.52
C ALA A 61 -17.50 -13.20 30.42
N GLY A 62 -17.13 -11.95 30.16
CA GLY A 62 -15.74 -11.50 30.01
C GLY A 62 -15.04 -11.99 28.73
N LEU A 63 -15.79 -12.50 27.75
CA LEU A 63 -15.28 -13.01 26.46
C LEU A 63 -14.92 -11.90 25.47
N CYS A 64 -15.44 -10.69 25.66
CA CYS A 64 -15.11 -9.53 24.85
C CYS A 64 -14.92 -8.29 25.73
N THR A 65 -13.79 -7.61 25.55
CA THR A 65 -13.41 -6.36 26.18
C THR A 65 -13.41 -5.22 25.14
N PRO A 66 -13.55 -3.96 25.55
CA PRO A 66 -13.42 -2.82 24.64
C PRO A 66 -12.11 -2.78 23.85
N GLU A 67 -11.03 -3.37 24.38
CA GLU A 67 -9.75 -3.49 23.68
C GLU A 67 -9.80 -4.47 22.50
N ASP A 68 -10.67 -5.49 22.56
CA ASP A 68 -10.88 -6.43 21.46
C ASP A 68 -11.49 -5.72 20.23
N GLY A 69 -12.34 -4.72 20.44
CA GLY A 69 -12.87 -3.88 19.36
C GLY A 69 -11.77 -3.07 18.64
N LYS A 70 -10.83 -2.50 19.40
CA LYS A 70 -9.67 -1.79 18.83
C LYS A 70 -8.75 -2.75 18.07
N CYS A 71 -8.55 -3.95 18.62
CA CYS A 71 -7.77 -5.01 17.97
C CYS A 71 -8.38 -5.40 16.62
N VAL A 72 -9.70 -5.65 16.56
CA VAL A 72 -10.42 -5.98 15.32
C VAL A 72 -10.31 -4.87 14.28
N ALA A 73 -10.46 -3.60 14.68
CA ALA A 73 -10.32 -2.47 13.77
C ALA A 73 -8.89 -2.34 13.20
N SER A 74 -7.88 -2.55 14.04
CA SER A 74 -6.47 -2.55 13.62
C SER A 74 -6.17 -3.67 12.62
N VAL A 75 -6.62 -4.90 12.91
CA VAL A 75 -6.45 -6.05 12.01
C VAL A 75 -7.19 -5.83 10.68
N SER A 76 -8.39 -5.26 10.72
CA SER A 76 -9.14 -4.89 9.51
C SER A 76 -8.39 -3.86 8.66
N ASN A 77 -7.78 -2.85 9.29
CA ASN A 77 -6.99 -1.84 8.60
C ASN A 77 -5.72 -2.45 7.96
N MET A 78 -4.99 -3.27 8.70
CA MET A 78 -3.83 -4.00 8.18
C MET A 78 -4.21 -4.88 6.98
N GLY A 79 -5.35 -5.56 7.04
CA GLY A 79 -5.88 -6.36 5.93
C GLY A 79 -6.13 -5.53 4.66
N ARG A 80 -6.74 -4.34 4.80
CA ARG A 80 -6.94 -3.41 3.67
C ARG A 80 -5.60 -2.92 3.09
N CYS A 81 -4.68 -2.49 3.94
CA CYS A 81 -3.35 -2.05 3.50
C CYS A 81 -2.61 -3.17 2.76
N LEU A 82 -2.63 -4.39 3.29
CA LEU A 82 -2.00 -5.54 2.66
C LEU A 82 -2.62 -5.86 1.29
N HIS A 83 -3.94 -5.75 1.15
CA HIS A 83 -4.63 -5.96 -0.12
C HIS A 83 -4.18 -4.95 -1.19
N VAL A 84 -4.12 -3.66 -0.85
CA VAL A 84 -3.61 -2.61 -1.75
C VAL A 84 -2.16 -2.89 -2.15
N ARG A 85 -1.29 -3.18 -1.17
CA ARG A 85 0.12 -3.48 -1.45
C ARG A 85 0.30 -4.72 -2.32
N ASN A 86 -0.50 -5.76 -2.12
CA ASN A 86 -0.49 -6.96 -2.98
C ASN A 86 -0.87 -6.63 -4.43
N HIS A 87 -1.85 -5.75 -4.63
CA HIS A 87 -2.23 -5.31 -5.98
C HIS A 87 -1.07 -4.58 -6.67
N GLU A 88 -0.40 -3.67 -5.97
CA GLU A 88 0.77 -2.95 -6.48
C GLU A 88 1.93 -3.91 -6.80
N VAL A 89 2.23 -4.87 -5.92
CA VAL A 89 3.25 -5.90 -6.17
C VAL A 89 2.93 -6.70 -7.43
N ARG A 90 1.66 -7.08 -7.64
CA ARG A 90 1.23 -7.77 -8.85
C ARG A 90 1.40 -6.91 -10.11
N ALA A 91 1.06 -5.62 -10.03
CA ALA A 91 1.25 -4.68 -11.13
C ALA A 91 2.74 -4.50 -11.48
N LEU A 92 3.59 -4.34 -10.47
CA LEU A 92 5.04 -4.24 -10.63
C LEU A 92 5.62 -5.52 -11.22
N HIS A 93 5.18 -6.70 -10.77
CA HIS A 93 5.61 -7.98 -11.32
C HIS A 93 5.31 -8.09 -12.84
N SER A 94 4.12 -7.66 -13.25
CA SER A 94 3.75 -7.60 -14.68
C SER A 94 4.66 -6.64 -15.45
N GLN A 95 4.95 -5.45 -14.91
CA GLN A 95 5.85 -4.49 -15.55
C GLN A 95 7.27 -5.03 -15.68
N VAL A 96 7.81 -5.64 -14.62
CA VAL A 96 9.14 -6.27 -14.62
C VAL A 96 9.22 -7.36 -15.70
N THR A 97 8.17 -8.17 -15.84
CA THR A 97 8.10 -9.22 -16.87
C THR A 97 8.17 -8.62 -18.29
N ILE A 98 7.47 -7.50 -18.53
CA ILE A 98 7.51 -6.80 -19.82
C ILE A 98 8.91 -6.24 -20.07
N LEU A 99 9.50 -5.56 -19.09
CA LEU A 99 10.84 -4.97 -19.19
C LEU A 99 11.92 -6.03 -19.44
N GLN A 100 11.85 -7.18 -18.79
CA GLN A 100 12.77 -8.29 -19.03
C GLN A 100 12.73 -8.78 -20.48
N ARG A 101 11.54 -8.85 -21.09
CA ARG A 101 11.38 -9.22 -22.50
C ARG A 101 12.01 -8.18 -23.42
N LEU A 102 11.72 -6.90 -23.21
CA LEU A 102 12.27 -5.81 -24.00
C LEU A 102 13.80 -5.75 -23.89
N LEU A 103 14.34 -5.92 -22.68
CA LEU A 103 15.78 -5.97 -22.45
C LEU A 103 16.45 -7.10 -23.23
N LYS A 104 15.84 -8.30 -23.23
CA LYS A 104 16.33 -9.45 -23.99
C LYS A 104 16.35 -9.17 -25.50
N GLU A 105 15.30 -8.53 -26.02
CA GLU A 105 15.21 -8.16 -27.43
C GLU A 105 16.26 -7.09 -27.81
N SER A 106 16.37 -6.03 -27.02
CA SER A 106 17.35 -4.96 -27.23
C SER A 106 18.79 -5.50 -27.19
N LYS A 107 19.09 -6.42 -26.27
CA LYS A 107 20.40 -7.08 -26.20
C LYS A 107 20.73 -7.86 -27.48
N LYS A 108 19.74 -8.51 -28.10
CA LYS A 108 19.90 -9.20 -29.40
C LYS A 108 20.22 -8.19 -30.50
N LYS A 109 19.43 -7.11 -30.62
CA LYS A 109 19.60 -6.06 -31.64
C LYS A 109 20.97 -5.38 -31.53
N VAL A 110 21.43 -5.05 -30.33
CA VAL A 110 22.78 -4.50 -30.09
C VAL A 110 23.87 -5.46 -30.60
N GLY A 111 23.69 -6.77 -30.43
CA GLY A 111 24.60 -7.78 -30.95
C GLY A 111 24.68 -7.81 -32.49
N GLU A 112 23.54 -7.65 -33.17
CA GLU A 112 23.46 -7.58 -34.63
C GLU A 112 24.12 -6.31 -35.16
N VAL A 113 23.76 -5.14 -34.60
CA VAL A 113 24.37 -3.85 -34.95
C VAL A 113 25.88 -3.87 -34.76
N LYS A 114 26.38 -4.49 -33.68
CA LYS A 114 27.84 -4.62 -33.45
C LYS A 114 28.54 -5.45 -34.55
N LYS A 115 27.87 -6.47 -35.11
CA LYS A 115 28.42 -7.27 -36.21
C LYS A 115 28.43 -6.47 -37.51
N GLU A 116 27.35 -5.76 -37.82
CA GLU A 116 27.27 -4.90 -39.01
C GLU A 116 28.31 -3.79 -38.95
N ASN A 117 28.47 -3.14 -37.80
CA ASN A 117 29.45 -2.08 -37.62
C ASN A 117 30.90 -2.59 -37.86
N LYS A 118 31.22 -3.83 -37.45
CA LYS A 118 32.50 -4.46 -37.81
C LYS A 118 32.66 -4.66 -39.33
N ARG A 119 31.59 -5.08 -40.03
CA ARG A 119 31.62 -5.26 -41.50
C ARG A 119 31.81 -3.93 -42.21
N LEU A 120 31.09 -2.90 -41.78
CA LEU A 120 31.22 -1.55 -42.32
C LEU A 120 32.63 -1.00 -42.10
N LYS A 121 33.21 -1.22 -40.93
CA LYS A 121 34.61 -0.82 -40.66
C LYS A 121 35.58 -1.45 -41.65
N MET A 122 35.50 -2.77 -41.89
CA MET A 122 36.35 -3.43 -42.88
C MET A 122 36.16 -2.88 -44.30
N LEU A 123 34.92 -2.54 -44.67
CA LEU A 123 34.63 -1.94 -45.97
C LEU A 123 35.25 -0.54 -46.11
N VAL A 124 35.16 0.28 -45.07
CA VAL A 124 35.77 1.61 -45.03
C VAL A 124 37.29 1.52 -45.10
N ASP A 125 37.91 0.61 -44.34
CA ASP A 125 39.35 0.40 -44.37
C ASP A 125 39.81 -0.02 -45.79
N SER A 126 39.11 -0.97 -46.42
CA SER A 126 39.39 -1.38 -47.81
C SER A 126 39.21 -0.25 -48.83
N TYR A 127 38.23 0.62 -48.64
CA TYR A 127 38.03 1.77 -49.53
C TYR A 127 39.13 2.82 -49.36
N ALA A 128 39.56 3.07 -48.12
CA ALA A 128 40.68 3.96 -47.85
C ALA A 128 41.98 3.45 -48.48
N ASP A 129 42.24 2.14 -48.39
CA ASP A 129 43.41 1.52 -49.01
C ASP A 129 43.39 1.68 -50.55
N ASP A 130 42.25 1.46 -51.20
CA ASP A 130 42.09 1.65 -52.66
C ASP A 130 42.26 3.12 -53.11
N LEU A 131 41.83 4.07 -52.28
CA LEU A 131 42.10 5.49 -52.54
C LEU A 131 43.58 5.81 -52.45
N VAL A 132 44.30 5.24 -51.47
CA VAL A 132 45.73 5.44 -51.31
C VAL A 132 46.49 4.86 -52.50
N THR A 133 46.20 3.62 -52.91
CA THR A 133 46.88 2.99 -54.06
C THR A 133 46.72 3.81 -55.34
N ARG A 134 45.50 4.27 -55.64
CA ARG A 134 45.21 5.12 -56.82
C ARG A 134 45.91 6.47 -56.77
N SER A 135 46.21 7.00 -55.59
CA SER A 135 46.93 8.27 -55.44
C SER A 135 48.45 8.16 -55.60
N THR A 136 48.97 6.93 -55.60
CA THR A 136 50.41 6.63 -55.74
C THR A 136 50.80 6.05 -57.11
N GLU A 137 49.81 5.72 -57.96
CA GLU A 137 49.99 5.46 -59.40
C GLU A 137 50.11 6.78 -60.19
#